data_AF-A0A084Y6S9-F1
#
_entry.id   AF-A0A084Y6S9-F1
#
_cell.length_a   1.000
_cell.length_b   1.000
_cell.length_c   1.000
_cell.angle_alpha   90.00
_cell.angle_beta   90.00
_cell.angle_gamma   90.00
#
_symmetry.space_group_name_H-M   'P 1'
#
loop_
_entity.id
_entity.type
_entity.pdbx_description
1 polymer ?
#
loop_
_entity_poly.entity_id
_entity_poly.type
_entity_poly.pdbx_seq_one_letter_code
_entity_poly.pdbx_strand_id
1 'polypeptide(L)'
;MLVILDEMDRTVLQRRLPNNLEQICQALCAHREGIEGIAVESTYNWYWLVDGLMEAGYRVHLVNTAAVKQYEGLKYKEDVHDARWLAHLFLPVGYIYPKEARGVRDLMRKRNQLIRQRSGQILSIENMLSRDTGKRASANEIKRWQETDVDQLALAESSRLAVKSNLAVMHCLNEQIERLEAEILKKAKFRLPDLAGNVVGTFVALGSRSCWS
;
A
#
# COMPACT_ATOMS: atom_id res chain seq x y z
N MET A 1 12.88 -4.40 -14.09
CA MET A 1 14.04 -4.06 -14.95
C MET A 1 15.21 -3.76 -14.02
N LEU A 2 16.43 -4.18 -14.33
CA LEU A 2 17.65 -3.74 -13.63
C LEU A 2 18.42 -2.79 -14.55
N VAL A 3 18.85 -1.65 -14.02
CA VAL A 3 19.70 -0.69 -14.71
C VAL A 3 20.82 -0.27 -13.76
N ILE A 4 22.05 -0.24 -14.27
CA ILE A 4 23.24 0.29 -13.59
C ILE A 4 23.75 1.45 -14.44
N LEU A 5 23.93 2.61 -13.80
CA LEU A 5 24.51 3.79 -14.41
C LEU A 5 25.90 4.05 -13.81
N ASP A 6 26.78 4.65 -14.59
CA ASP A 6 28.02 5.24 -14.08
C ASP A 6 27.79 6.67 -13.55
N GLU A 7 28.86 7.28 -13.03
CA GLU A 7 28.90 8.65 -12.51
C GLU A 7 28.54 9.74 -13.56
N MET A 8 28.57 9.40 -14.85
CA MET A 8 28.23 10.27 -15.97
C MET A 8 26.83 9.96 -16.54
N ASP A 9 26.00 9.25 -15.76
CA ASP A 9 24.66 8.78 -16.10
C ASP A 9 24.61 7.85 -17.34
N ARG A 10 25.72 7.21 -17.71
CA ARG A 10 25.76 6.29 -18.85
C ARG A 10 25.37 4.89 -18.39
N THR A 11 24.56 4.21 -19.19
CA THR A 11 24.12 2.84 -18.90
C THR A 11 25.29 1.88 -19.02
N VAL A 12 25.73 1.32 -17.90
CA VAL A 12 26.74 0.26 -17.80
C VAL A 12 26.09 -1.11 -18.03
N LEU A 13 24.91 -1.31 -17.45
CA LEU A 13 24.13 -2.54 -17.59
C LEU A 13 22.64 -2.20 -17.66
N GLN A 14 21.94 -2.83 -18.58
CA GLN A 14 20.48 -2.82 -18.63
C GLN A 14 19.99 -4.21 -18.96
N ARG A 15 19.20 -4.80 -18.06
CA ARG A 15 18.72 -6.17 -18.22
C ARG A 15 17.36 -6.36 -17.56
N ARG A 16 16.45 -7.03 -18.27
CA ARG A 16 15.23 -7.54 -17.67
C ARG A 16 15.55 -8.86 -16.97
N LEU A 17 15.51 -8.85 -15.64
CA LEU A 17 15.70 -10.04 -14.81
C LEU A 17 14.35 -10.53 -14.26
N PRO A 18 14.19 -11.84 -14.00
CA PRO A 18 13.06 -12.35 -13.25
C PRO A 18 13.08 -11.84 -11.81
N ASN A 19 11.95 -11.97 -11.10
CA ASN A 19 11.85 -11.66 -9.67
C ASN A 19 12.56 -12.75 -8.83
N ASN A 20 13.87 -12.84 -8.97
CA ASN A 20 14.74 -13.80 -8.29
C ASN A 20 15.94 -13.06 -7.70
N LEU A 21 16.07 -13.10 -6.37
CA LEU A 21 17.10 -12.33 -5.64
C LEU A 21 18.51 -12.75 -6.01
N GLU A 22 18.77 -14.05 -6.17
CA GLU A 22 20.08 -14.59 -6.50
C GLU A 22 20.58 -14.07 -7.85
N GLN A 23 19.72 -14.11 -8.88
CA GLN A 23 20.06 -13.59 -10.21
C GLN A 23 20.29 -12.07 -10.21
N ILE A 24 19.51 -11.34 -9.42
CA ILE A 24 19.68 -9.89 -9.26
C ILE A 24 21.01 -9.60 -8.56
N CYS A 25 21.32 -10.29 -7.46
CA CYS A 25 22.58 -10.13 -6.74
C CYS A 25 23.78 -10.54 -7.61
N GLN A 26 23.67 -11.61 -8.40
CA GLN A 26 24.72 -12.05 -9.31
C GLN A 26 25.01 -10.98 -10.38
N ALA A 27 23.97 -10.37 -10.95
CA ALA A 27 24.13 -9.28 -11.91
C ALA A 27 24.77 -8.02 -11.28
N LEU A 28 24.46 -7.72 -10.03
CA LEU A 28 25.04 -6.60 -9.29
C LEU A 28 26.48 -6.88 -8.81
N CYS A 29 26.81 -8.15 -8.53
CA CYS A 29 28.10 -8.55 -7.97
C CYS A 29 29.28 -8.17 -8.89
N ALA A 30 29.10 -8.31 -10.21
CA ALA A 30 30.09 -7.94 -11.21
C ALA A 30 30.45 -6.44 -11.21
N HIS A 31 29.59 -5.60 -10.60
CA HIS A 31 29.77 -4.15 -10.53
C HIS A 31 29.85 -3.63 -9.08
N ARG A 32 30.03 -4.53 -8.10
CA ARG A 32 29.84 -4.22 -6.67
C ARG A 32 30.66 -3.04 -6.18
N GLU A 33 31.94 -2.97 -6.54
CA GLU A 33 32.85 -1.92 -6.09
C GLU A 33 32.45 -0.52 -6.57
N GLY A 34 31.73 -0.43 -7.70
CA GLY A 34 31.25 0.84 -8.25
C GLY A 34 29.81 1.20 -7.85
N ILE A 35 29.13 0.39 -7.04
CA ILE A 35 27.75 0.65 -6.62
C ILE A 35 27.76 1.41 -5.29
N GLU A 36 27.46 2.70 -5.33
CA GLU A 36 27.29 3.54 -4.12
C GLU A 36 25.94 3.34 -3.45
N GLY A 37 24.91 3.01 -4.22
CA GLY A 37 23.56 2.79 -3.72
C GLY A 37 22.62 2.23 -4.77
N ILE A 38 21.55 1.59 -4.31
CA ILE A 38 20.51 1.00 -5.18
C ILE A 38 19.18 1.70 -4.90
N ALA A 39 18.62 2.31 -5.93
CA ALA A 39 17.26 2.83 -5.91
C ALA A 39 16.26 1.70 -6.26
N VAL A 40 15.31 1.42 -5.38
CA VAL A 40 14.21 0.48 -5.62
C VAL A 40 12.91 1.27 -5.64
N GLU A 41 12.14 1.14 -6.73
CA GLU A 41 10.82 1.75 -6.81
C GLU A 41 9.86 1.15 -5.77
N SER A 42 9.12 2.00 -5.06
CA SER A 42 8.16 1.61 -4.02
C SER A 42 6.86 1.04 -4.59
N THR A 43 6.97 -0.05 -5.36
CA THR A 43 5.83 -0.83 -5.87
C THR A 43 5.29 -1.79 -4.80
N TYR A 44 4.26 -2.60 -5.11
CA TYR A 44 3.67 -3.50 -4.10
C TYR A 44 4.59 -4.63 -3.63
N ASN A 45 5.67 -4.96 -4.35
CA ASN A 45 6.48 -6.17 -4.13
C ASN A 45 7.92 -5.88 -3.66
N TRP A 46 8.20 -4.73 -3.04
CA TRP A 46 9.59 -4.33 -2.75
C TRP A 46 10.23 -5.04 -1.55
N TYR A 47 9.46 -5.60 -0.60
CA TYR A 47 10.02 -6.08 0.69
C TYR A 47 11.14 -7.09 0.52
N TRP A 48 10.91 -8.17 -0.25
CA TRP A 48 11.88 -9.25 -0.43
C TRP A 48 13.15 -8.76 -1.14
N LEU A 49 12.99 -7.80 -2.06
CA LEU A 49 14.10 -7.26 -2.84
C LEU A 49 14.95 -6.32 -1.98
N VAL A 50 14.32 -5.38 -1.27
CA VAL A 50 15.03 -4.45 -0.38
C VAL A 50 15.71 -5.20 0.75
N ASP A 51 15.01 -6.13 1.41
CA ASP A 51 15.60 -6.92 2.49
C ASP A 51 16.77 -7.76 1.98
N GLY A 52 16.59 -8.45 0.85
CA GLY A 52 17.64 -9.28 0.27
C GLY A 52 18.86 -8.49 -0.17
N LEU A 53 18.68 -7.29 -0.75
CA LEU A 53 19.78 -6.42 -1.14
C LEU A 53 20.50 -5.83 0.09
N MET A 54 19.77 -5.45 1.13
CA MET A 54 20.36 -4.98 2.39
C MET A 54 21.12 -6.10 3.11
N GLU A 55 20.58 -7.33 3.15
CA GLU A 55 21.25 -8.52 3.69
C GLU A 55 22.51 -8.87 2.88
N ALA A 56 22.51 -8.64 1.56
CA ALA A 56 23.70 -8.76 0.71
C ALA A 56 24.72 -7.62 0.90
N GLY A 57 24.43 -6.63 1.74
CA GLY A 57 25.33 -5.52 2.09
C GLY A 57 25.25 -4.31 1.17
N TYR A 58 24.21 -4.19 0.34
CA TYR A 58 23.99 -3.00 -0.46
C TYR A 58 23.28 -1.90 0.32
N ARG A 59 23.66 -0.65 0.06
CA ARG A 59 22.91 0.53 0.53
C ARG A 59 21.68 0.72 -0.37
N VAL A 60 20.49 0.56 0.19
CA VAL A 60 19.23 0.60 -0.59
C VAL A 60 18.40 1.82 -0.22
N HIS A 61 17.89 2.49 -1.24
CA HIS A 61 16.98 3.62 -1.14
C HIS A 61 15.63 3.24 -1.76
N LEU A 62 14.55 3.35 -0.99
CA LEU A 62 13.21 3.12 -1.50
C LEU A 62 12.68 4.42 -2.09
N VAL A 63 12.18 4.39 -3.32
CA VAL A 63 11.76 5.59 -4.03
C VAL A 63 10.26 5.63 -4.24
N ASN A 64 9.60 6.69 -3.76
CA ASN A 64 8.18 6.92 -4.03
C ASN A 64 7.96 7.68 -5.35
N THR A 65 7.74 6.93 -6.43
CA THR A 65 7.41 7.48 -7.76
C THR A 65 6.07 8.21 -7.82
N ALA A 66 5.10 7.85 -6.97
CA ALA A 66 3.80 8.52 -6.93
C ALA A 66 3.85 9.95 -6.35
N ALA A 67 4.91 10.29 -5.61
CA ALA A 67 5.15 11.67 -5.16
C ALA A 67 5.80 12.55 -6.24
N VAL A 68 6.27 11.95 -7.33
CA VAL A 68 6.93 12.61 -8.47
C VAL A 68 5.90 13.07 -9.50
N LYS A 69 4.73 13.55 -9.04
CA LYS A 69 3.66 14.07 -9.92
C LYS A 69 4.08 15.38 -10.59
N GLN A 70 5.07 15.31 -11.48
CA GLN A 70 5.47 16.38 -12.36
C GLN A 70 5.44 16.00 -13.84
N TYR A 71 4.93 14.82 -14.20
CA TYR A 71 4.76 14.44 -15.62
C TYR A 71 3.50 13.60 -15.87
N GLU A 72 2.33 14.23 -15.81
CA GLU A 72 1.09 13.68 -16.43
C GLU A 72 1.07 13.85 -17.98
N GLY A 73 2.09 14.47 -18.58
CA GLY A 73 2.11 14.80 -20.02
C GLY A 73 2.90 13.88 -20.94
N LEU A 74 3.80 13.02 -20.43
CA LEU A 74 4.70 12.20 -21.25
C LEU A 74 4.72 10.76 -20.75
N LYS A 75 3.56 10.09 -20.85
CA LYS A 75 3.48 8.65 -20.63
C LYS A 75 4.10 7.93 -21.85
N TYR A 76 5.42 7.99 -21.96
CA TYR A 76 6.15 7.14 -22.90
C TYR A 76 6.04 5.70 -22.40
N LYS A 77 5.63 4.79 -23.29
CA LYS A 77 5.30 3.39 -23.03
C LYS A 77 6.51 2.49 -22.66
N GLU A 78 7.60 3.06 -22.18
CA GLU A 78 8.87 2.35 -22.02
C GLU A 78 9.39 2.47 -20.59
N ASP A 79 9.29 1.38 -19.83
CA ASP A 79 9.92 1.14 -18.51
C ASP A 79 11.43 1.50 -18.45
N VAL A 80 12.05 1.73 -19.61
CA VAL A 80 13.46 2.04 -19.84
C VAL A 80 13.81 3.46 -19.41
N HIS A 81 12.93 4.43 -19.64
CA HIS A 81 13.19 5.83 -19.25
C HIS A 81 13.07 6.04 -17.74
N ASP A 82 12.15 5.30 -17.11
CA ASP A 82 11.85 5.45 -15.68
C ASP A 82 13.05 5.05 -14.82
N ALA A 83 13.66 3.88 -15.04
CA ALA A 83 14.78 3.41 -14.20
C ALA A 83 16.02 4.31 -14.25
N ARG A 84 16.32 4.91 -15.40
CA ARG A 84 17.43 5.86 -15.56
C ARG A 84 17.15 7.17 -14.81
N TRP A 85 15.90 7.65 -14.88
CA TRP A 85 15.47 8.85 -14.18
C TRP A 85 15.42 8.67 -12.65
N LEU A 86 15.07 7.46 -12.18
CA LEU A 86 15.06 7.12 -10.74
C LEU A 86 16.43 7.21 -10.06
N ALA A 87 17.51 6.98 -10.80
CA ALA A 87 18.87 7.11 -10.27
C ALA A 87 19.28 8.58 -10.06
N HIS A 88 18.75 9.49 -10.89
CA HIS A 88 19.17 10.88 -10.93
C HIS A 88 18.31 11.80 -10.04
N LEU A 89 17.04 11.47 -9.84
CA LEU A 89 16.13 12.38 -9.18
C LEU A 89 16.32 12.33 -7.66
N PHE A 90 16.42 13.51 -7.02
CA PHE A 90 16.27 13.70 -5.57
C PHE A 90 14.84 13.33 -5.16
N LEU A 91 14.56 12.05 -5.21
CA LEU A 91 13.26 11.50 -4.98
C LEU A 91 13.01 11.50 -3.48
N PRO A 92 11.79 11.82 -3.03
CA PRO A 92 11.43 11.60 -1.64
C PRO A 92 11.64 10.11 -1.33
N VAL A 93 12.73 9.82 -0.61
CA VAL A 93 13.08 8.47 -0.22
C VAL A 93 11.98 8.01 0.74
N GLY A 94 11.27 6.96 0.35
CA GLY A 94 10.29 6.30 1.19
C GLY A 94 10.98 5.70 2.41
N TYR A 95 10.35 5.83 3.58
CA TYR A 95 10.85 5.19 4.78
C TYR A 95 10.78 3.66 4.67
N ILE A 96 11.94 3.00 4.73
CA ILE A 96 12.05 1.54 4.80
C ILE A 96 11.75 1.13 6.24
N TYR A 97 10.53 0.66 6.47
CA TYR A 97 10.14 0.15 7.79
C TYR A 97 11.03 -1.05 8.18
N PRO A 98 11.44 -1.16 9.46
CA PRO A 98 12.05 -2.37 9.98
C PRO A 98 11.15 -3.59 9.71
N LYS A 99 11.76 -4.74 9.41
CA LYS A 99 11.05 -5.96 8.99
C LYS A 99 9.99 -6.39 10.01
N GLU A 100 10.32 -6.25 11.29
CA GLU A 100 9.48 -6.55 12.43
C GLU A 100 8.26 -5.60 12.48
N ALA A 101 8.44 -4.34 12.07
CA ALA A 101 7.40 -3.31 12.11
C ALA A 101 6.38 -3.42 10.98
N ARG A 102 6.76 -4.01 9.84
CA ARG A 102 5.91 -4.10 8.64
C ARG A 102 4.63 -4.90 8.87
N GLY A 103 4.69 -5.97 9.67
CA GLY A 103 3.52 -6.82 9.94
C GLY A 103 2.33 -6.05 10.50
N VAL A 104 2.57 -5.13 11.45
CA VAL A 104 1.50 -4.28 12.03
C VAL A 104 0.94 -3.32 11.00
N ARG A 105 1.81 -2.68 10.20
CA ARG A 105 1.41 -1.79 9.12
C ARG A 105 0.54 -2.49 8.09
N ASP A 106 0.89 -3.72 7.71
CA ASP A 106 0.15 -4.47 6.70
C ASP A 106 -1.20 -4.96 7.22
N LEU A 107 -1.30 -5.31 8.50
CA LEU A 107 -2.60 -5.54 9.15
C LEU A 107 -3.48 -4.28 9.13
N MET A 108 -2.92 -3.09 9.39
CA MET A 108 -3.66 -1.82 9.28
C MET A 108 -4.13 -1.55 7.85
N ARG A 109 -3.29 -1.83 6.84
CA ARG A 109 -3.68 -1.74 5.42
C ARG A 109 -4.82 -2.72 5.09
N LYS A 110 -4.73 -3.95 5.57
CA LYS A 110 -5.78 -4.96 5.39
C LYS A 110 -7.09 -4.52 6.02
N ARG A 111 -7.05 -3.99 7.25
CA ARG A 111 -8.21 -3.40 7.92
C ARG A 111 -8.86 -2.31 7.07
N ASN A 112 -8.06 -1.37 6.55
CA ASN A 112 -8.57 -0.29 5.69
C ASN A 112 -9.19 -0.83 4.39
N GLN A 113 -8.63 -1.89 3.80
CA GLN A 113 -9.24 -2.58 2.66
C GLN A 113 -10.64 -3.10 3.01
N LEU A 114 -10.79 -3.82 4.13
CA LEU A 114 -12.08 -4.38 4.55
C LEU A 114 -13.11 -3.30 4.89
N ILE A 115 -12.68 -2.20 5.52
CA ILE A 115 -13.56 -1.05 5.80
C ILE A 115 -14.12 -0.45 4.51
N ARG A 116 -13.30 -0.32 3.46
CA ARG A 116 -13.76 0.16 2.15
C ARG A 116 -14.78 -0.80 1.53
N GLN A 117 -14.51 -2.11 1.59
CA GLN A 117 -15.46 -3.13 1.10
C GLN A 117 -16.80 -3.06 1.85
N ARG A 118 -16.75 -2.93 3.18
CA ARG A 118 -17.96 -2.79 4.03
C ARG A 118 -18.75 -1.55 3.66
N SER A 119 -18.08 -0.43 3.43
CA SER A 119 -18.72 0.81 3.00
C SER A 119 -19.41 0.65 1.65
N GLY A 120 -18.81 -0.13 0.73
CA GLY A 120 -19.45 -0.51 -0.54
C GLY A 120 -20.75 -1.32 -0.33
N GLN A 121 -20.79 -2.25 0.62
CA GLN A 121 -22.02 -3.01 0.93
C GLN A 121 -23.14 -2.11 1.45
N ILE A 122 -22.81 -1.17 2.34
CA ILE A 122 -23.78 -0.21 2.88
C ILE A 122 -24.35 0.65 1.75
N LEU A 123 -23.49 1.21 0.89
CA LEU A 123 -23.92 2.02 -0.25
C LEU A 123 -24.79 1.23 -1.24
N SER A 124 -24.48 -0.05 -1.47
CA SER A 124 -25.32 -0.92 -2.30
C SER A 124 -26.73 -1.09 -1.71
N ILE A 125 -26.84 -1.27 -0.40
CA ILE A 125 -28.13 -1.36 0.31
C ILE A 125 -28.88 -0.02 0.22
N GLU A 126 -28.22 1.11 0.52
CA GLU A 126 -28.82 2.45 0.41
C GLU A 126 -29.38 2.73 -0.99
N ASN A 127 -28.60 2.39 -2.03
CA ASN A 127 -29.00 2.56 -3.42
C ASN A 127 -30.18 1.66 -3.82
N MET A 128 -30.27 0.43 -3.30
CA MET A 128 -31.43 -0.44 -3.53
C MET A 128 -32.68 0.11 -2.88
N LEU A 129 -32.61 0.50 -1.61
CA LEU A 129 -33.74 1.10 -0.88
C LEU A 129 -34.24 2.37 -1.56
N SER A 130 -33.32 3.24 -1.97
CA SER A 130 -33.67 4.50 -2.64
C SER A 130 -34.35 4.27 -3.99
N ARG A 131 -33.99 3.21 -4.72
CA ARG A 131 -34.61 2.88 -6.01
C ARG A 131 -35.97 2.23 -5.85
N ASP A 132 -36.11 1.31 -4.90
CA ASP A 132 -37.31 0.48 -4.78
C ASP A 132 -38.42 1.16 -3.95
N THR A 133 -38.04 2.04 -3.01
CA THR A 133 -38.99 2.64 -2.05
C THR A 133 -39.00 4.17 -2.06
N GLY A 134 -38.04 4.81 -2.73
CA GLY A 134 -37.82 6.26 -2.65
C GLY A 134 -37.32 6.75 -1.28
N LYS A 135 -37.13 5.85 -0.31
CA LYS A 135 -36.65 6.16 1.05
C LYS A 135 -35.16 5.84 1.18
N ARG A 136 -34.51 6.49 2.14
CA ARG A 136 -33.12 6.20 2.53
C ARG A 136 -33.09 5.74 3.99
N ALA A 137 -32.32 4.69 4.25
CA ALA A 137 -31.87 4.36 5.60
C ALA A 137 -30.49 4.96 5.80
N SER A 138 -30.16 5.38 7.02
CA SER A 138 -28.81 5.83 7.33
C SER A 138 -27.85 4.65 7.42
N ALA A 139 -26.59 4.88 7.08
CA ALA A 139 -25.52 3.92 7.27
C ALA A 139 -25.44 3.35 8.71
N ASN A 140 -25.84 4.12 9.73
CA ASN A 140 -25.84 3.64 11.12
C ASN A 140 -27.00 2.70 11.43
N GLU A 141 -28.16 2.90 10.80
CA GLU A 141 -29.29 1.96 10.88
C GLU A 141 -28.94 0.65 10.17
N ILE A 142 -28.44 0.74 8.94
CA ILE A 142 -28.09 -0.44 8.12
C ILE A 142 -27.07 -1.33 8.84
N LYS A 143 -26.07 -0.74 9.49
CA LYS A 143 -25.06 -1.51 10.27
C LYS A 143 -25.65 -2.35 11.40
N ARG A 144 -26.85 -2.02 11.89
CA ARG A 144 -27.52 -2.70 13.01
C ARG A 144 -28.54 -3.73 12.54
N TRP A 145 -28.88 -3.73 11.25
CA TRP A 145 -29.89 -4.63 10.72
C TRP A 145 -29.48 -6.09 10.84
N GLN A 146 -30.47 -6.91 11.17
CA GLN A 146 -30.49 -8.35 11.02
C GLN A 146 -31.36 -8.73 9.82
N GLU A 147 -31.27 -9.98 9.38
CA GLU A 147 -32.11 -10.45 8.27
C GLU A 147 -33.60 -10.28 8.56
N THR A 148 -34.01 -10.40 9.82
CA THR A 148 -35.40 -10.20 10.27
C THR A 148 -35.89 -8.77 10.10
N ASP A 149 -34.99 -7.78 10.15
CA ASP A 149 -35.36 -6.38 9.91
C ASP A 149 -35.66 -6.15 8.43
N VAL A 150 -34.92 -6.85 7.55
CA VAL A 150 -35.14 -6.80 6.09
C VAL A 150 -36.47 -7.43 5.69
N ASP A 151 -36.93 -8.44 6.43
CA ASP A 151 -38.22 -9.09 6.18
C ASP A 151 -39.41 -8.18 6.43
N GLN A 152 -39.26 -7.16 7.28
CA GLN A 152 -40.30 -6.16 7.57
C GLN A 152 -40.34 -5.03 6.54
N LEU A 153 -39.36 -4.95 5.64
CA LEU A 153 -39.34 -3.92 4.60
C LEU A 153 -40.36 -4.25 3.52
N ALA A 154 -41.10 -3.22 3.08
CA ALA A 154 -42.03 -3.29 1.95
C ALA A 154 -41.27 -3.38 0.61
N LEU A 155 -40.56 -4.49 0.42
CA LEU A 155 -39.72 -4.80 -0.73
C LEU A 155 -40.18 -6.09 -1.40
N ALA A 156 -39.99 -6.17 -2.71
CA ALA A 156 -40.14 -7.42 -3.46
C ALA A 156 -39.19 -8.50 -2.90
N GLU A 157 -39.55 -9.78 -3.06
CA GLU A 157 -38.78 -10.91 -2.55
C GLU A 157 -37.32 -10.91 -3.07
N SER A 158 -37.16 -10.64 -4.38
CA SER A 158 -35.84 -10.51 -5.01
C SER A 158 -34.99 -9.39 -4.40
N SER A 159 -35.60 -8.24 -4.14
CA SER A 159 -34.93 -7.10 -3.49
C SER A 159 -34.56 -7.42 -2.04
N ARG A 160 -35.42 -8.12 -1.29
CA ARG A 160 -35.11 -8.57 0.08
C ARG A 160 -33.92 -9.53 0.08
N LEU A 161 -33.89 -10.51 -0.82
CA LEU A 161 -32.75 -11.42 -0.95
C LEU A 161 -31.45 -10.68 -1.26
N ALA A 162 -31.48 -9.70 -2.15
CA ALA A 162 -30.32 -8.88 -2.49
C ALA A 162 -29.81 -8.07 -1.29
N VAL A 163 -30.71 -7.43 -0.54
CA VAL A 163 -30.36 -6.69 0.70
C VAL A 163 -29.78 -7.63 1.75
N LYS A 164 -30.40 -8.80 1.98
CA LYS A 164 -29.89 -9.82 2.91
C LYS A 164 -28.50 -10.32 2.51
N SER A 165 -28.26 -10.54 1.22
CA SER A 165 -26.96 -10.97 0.70
C SER A 165 -25.85 -9.94 1.00
N ASN A 166 -26.12 -8.65 0.74
CA ASN A 166 -25.17 -7.58 1.08
C ASN A 166 -24.96 -7.45 2.59
N LEU A 167 -26.03 -7.64 3.38
CA LEU A 167 -25.99 -7.59 4.83
C LEU A 167 -25.12 -8.71 5.42
N ALA A 168 -25.25 -9.94 4.91
CA ALA A 168 -24.42 -11.07 5.32
C ALA A 168 -22.92 -10.82 5.05
N VAL A 169 -22.59 -10.27 3.88
CA VAL A 169 -21.20 -9.89 3.55
C VAL A 169 -20.72 -8.76 4.47
N MET A 170 -21.56 -7.76 4.74
CA MET A 170 -21.24 -6.66 5.66
C MET A 170 -20.93 -7.19 7.08
N HIS A 171 -21.72 -8.13 7.59
CA HIS A 171 -21.53 -8.73 8.91
C HIS A 171 -20.24 -9.55 8.98
N CYS A 172 -19.96 -10.36 7.96
CA CYS A 172 -18.68 -11.06 7.86
C CYS A 172 -17.49 -10.07 7.85
N LEU A 173 -17.59 -8.98 7.08
CA LEU A 173 -16.57 -7.94 7.06
C LEU A 173 -16.38 -7.27 8.43
N ASN A 174 -17.45 -7.01 9.18
CA ASN A 174 -17.37 -6.48 10.54
C ASN A 174 -16.57 -7.41 11.46
N GLU A 175 -16.90 -8.70 11.49
CA GLU A 175 -16.21 -9.69 12.31
C GLU A 175 -14.71 -9.75 11.96
N GLN A 176 -14.37 -9.76 10.67
CA GLN A 176 -12.97 -9.80 10.26
C GLN A 176 -12.23 -8.48 10.58
N ILE A 177 -12.90 -7.33 10.50
CA ILE A 177 -12.33 -6.03 10.92
C ILE A 177 -12.02 -6.06 12.42
N GLU A 178 -12.95 -6.51 13.26
CA GLU A 178 -12.78 -6.59 14.71
C GLU A 178 -11.63 -7.54 15.09
N ARG A 179 -11.53 -8.69 14.41
CA ARG A 179 -10.41 -9.62 14.58
C ARG A 179 -9.06 -8.98 14.26
N LEU A 180 -8.98 -8.22 13.16
CA LEU A 180 -7.77 -7.49 12.80
C LEU A 180 -7.44 -6.39 13.81
N GLU A 181 -8.43 -5.63 14.27
CA GLU A 181 -8.25 -4.57 15.28
C GLU A 181 -7.72 -5.13 16.60
N ALA A 182 -8.27 -6.25 17.06
CA ALA A 182 -7.80 -6.92 18.27
C ALA A 182 -6.32 -7.33 18.15
N GLU A 183 -5.92 -7.88 17.01
CA GLU A 183 -4.52 -8.28 16.77
C GLU A 183 -3.58 -7.08 16.64
N ILE A 184 -4.01 -6.01 15.95
CA ILE A 184 -3.26 -4.76 15.85
C ILE A 184 -3.03 -4.15 17.25
N LEU A 185 -4.07 -4.09 18.09
CA LEU A 185 -3.98 -3.55 19.45
C LEU A 185 -3.05 -4.37 20.34
N LYS A 186 -3.10 -5.70 20.25
CA LYS A 186 -2.14 -6.57 20.95
C LYS A 186 -0.71 -6.18 20.57
N LYS A 187 -0.40 -6.14 19.27
CA LYS A 187 0.96 -5.83 18.78
C LYS A 187 1.41 -4.40 19.06
N ALA A 188 0.49 -3.43 19.08
CA ALA A 188 0.79 -2.03 19.38
C ALA A 188 1.15 -1.81 20.85
N LYS A 189 0.46 -2.50 21.78
CA LYS A 189 0.74 -2.41 23.22
C LYS A 189 2.13 -2.93 23.59
N PHE A 190 2.68 -3.90 22.85
CA PHE A 190 4.03 -4.42 23.06
C PHE A 190 5.16 -3.52 22.52
N ARG A 191 4.85 -2.36 21.92
CA ARG A 191 5.84 -1.52 21.21
C ARG A 191 6.02 -0.09 21.74
N LEU A 192 5.38 0.27 22.84
CA LEU A 192 5.55 1.59 23.45
C LEU A 192 6.65 1.52 24.52
N PRO A 193 7.91 1.76 24.13
CA PRO A 193 8.60 2.92 24.72
C PRO A 193 8.92 4.09 23.76
N ASP A 194 9.07 3.92 22.45
CA ASP A 194 9.74 4.96 21.62
C ASP A 194 8.97 5.50 20.38
N LEU A 195 7.67 5.22 20.23
CA LEU A 195 6.87 5.81 19.16
C LEU A 195 6.09 7.06 19.59
N ALA A 196 6.70 7.88 20.44
CA ALA A 196 6.26 9.28 20.69
C ALA A 196 6.66 10.20 19.52
N GLY A 197 6.34 9.77 18.30
CA GLY A 197 6.47 10.56 17.08
C GLY A 197 5.12 10.60 16.38
N ASN A 198 4.34 11.63 16.71
CA ASN A 198 3.06 12.03 16.14
C ASN A 198 2.70 11.39 14.78
N VAL A 199 1.77 10.45 14.78
CA VAL A 199 1.02 10.06 13.57
C VAL A 199 -0.27 10.87 13.52
N VAL A 200 -0.15 12.11 13.06
CA VAL A 200 -1.25 12.90 12.49
C VAL A 200 -0.77 13.36 11.12
N GLY A 201 -1.68 13.36 10.15
CA GLY A 201 -1.39 13.52 8.74
C GLY A 201 -0.54 14.73 8.35
N THR A 202 0.09 14.58 7.18
CA THR A 202 0.70 15.63 6.37
C THR A 202 1.80 16.43 7.06
N PHE A 203 3.06 15.98 6.95
CA PHE A 203 4.21 16.85 7.16
C PHE A 203 5.28 16.62 6.09
N VAL A 204 5.41 17.64 5.24
CA VAL A 204 6.64 18.01 4.54
C VAL A 204 7.54 18.68 5.59
N ALA A 205 8.78 18.23 5.72
CA ALA A 205 9.83 18.99 6.40
C ALA A 205 11.06 19.02 5.47
N LEU A 206 11.28 20.20 4.89
CA LEU A 206 12.50 20.58 4.18
C LEU A 206 13.45 21.26 5.16
N GLY A 207 14.75 20.97 5.02
CA GLY A 207 15.86 21.77 5.55
C GLY A 207 16.86 20.95 6.37
N SER A 208 18.17 21.11 6.28
CA SER A 208 19.06 21.60 5.22
C SER A 208 20.48 21.19 5.58
N ARG A 209 21.30 20.88 4.57
CA ARG A 209 22.78 20.85 4.54
C ARG A 209 23.51 19.91 5.50
N SER A 210 23.88 18.75 4.98
CA SER A 210 25.29 18.41 4.78
C SER A 210 25.40 17.03 4.11
N CYS A 211 26.22 17.00 3.07
CA CYS A 211 26.73 15.86 2.33
C CYS A 211 26.61 14.51 3.03
N TRP A 212 26.16 13.50 2.26
CA TRP A 212 26.46 12.08 2.44
C TRP A 212 27.73 11.86 3.28
N SER A 213 27.52 11.72 4.59
CA SER A 213 28.49 11.36 5.62
C SER A 213 27.75 10.50 6.62
#